data_AF-A0A1Y4F233-F1
#
_entry.id   AF-A0A1Y4F233-F1
#
_cell.length_a   1.000
_cell.length_b   1.000
_cell.length_c   1.000
_cell.angle_alpha   90.00
_cell.angle_beta   90.00
_cell.angle_gamma   90.00
#
_symmetry.space_group_name_H-M   'P 1'
#
loop_
_entity.id
_entity.type
_entity.pdbx_description
1 polymer ?
#
loop_
_entity_poly.entity_id
_entity_poly.type
_entity_poly.pdbx_seq_one_letter_code
_entity_poly.pdbx_strand_id
1 'polypeptide(L)' 'MFGKKKKAPAPAFDVTQKLKKTWYGGKKRIPTTKAEQRKMKEAILKVYPEAIVIDDNAKRQRELDWIDRIKEYDALFND' A
#
# COMPACT_ATOMS: atom_id res chain seq x y z
N MET A 1 25.42 -8.17 27.17
CA MET A 1 25.41 -8.10 25.69
C MET A 1 24.09 -7.49 25.26
N PHE A 2 24.10 -6.24 24.77
CA PHE A 2 22.88 -5.58 24.32
C PHE A 2 22.43 -6.18 22.99
N GLY A 3 21.40 -7.02 23.03
CA GLY A 3 20.78 -7.59 21.83
C GLY A 3 20.37 -6.47 20.88
N LYS A 4 20.84 -6.53 19.63
CA LYS A 4 20.49 -5.56 18.60
C LYS A 4 18.96 -5.53 18.46
N LYS A 5 18.32 -4.42 18.84
CA LYS A 5 16.89 -4.21 18.62
C LYS A 5 16.63 -4.36 17.12
N LYS A 6 15.72 -5.25 16.74
CA LYS A 6 15.26 -5.36 15.35
C LYS A 6 14.76 -3.98 14.91
N LYS A 7 15.23 -3.49 13.76
CA LYS A 7 14.71 -2.24 13.18
C LYS A 7 13.19 -2.37 13.06
N ALA A 8 12.47 -1.33 13.50
CA ALA A 8 11.03 -1.28 13.32
C ALA A 8 10.71 -1.42 11.82
N PRO A 9 9.67 -2.17 11.45
CA PRO A 9 9.27 -2.28 10.05
C PRO A 9 8.96 -0.88 9.50
N ALA A 10 9.35 -0.64 8.25
CA ALA A 10 9.08 0.63 7.60
C ALA A 10 7.58 0.96 7.65
N PRO A 11 7.22 2.23 7.91
CA PRO A 11 5.82 2.62 8.00
C PRO A 11 5.12 2.43 6.65
N ALA A 12 3.99 1.75 6.66
CA ALA A 12 3.16 1.51 5.47
C ALA A 12 1.96 2.47 5.46
N PHE A 13 1.78 3.21 4.37
CA PHE A 13 0.69 4.17 4.21
C PHE A 13 -0.22 3.76 3.06
N ASP A 14 -1.51 3.55 3.35
CA ASP A 14 -2.53 3.36 2.32
C ASP A 14 -3.07 4.72 1.87
N VAL A 15 -2.76 5.08 0.61
CA VAL A 15 -3.13 6.37 0.03
C VAL A 15 -4.44 6.30 -0.75
N THR A 16 -5.02 5.10 -0.92
CA THR A 16 -6.20 4.87 -1.75
C THR A 16 -7.49 5.45 -1.17
N GLN A 17 -7.52 5.68 0.15
CA GLN A 17 -8.69 6.21 0.84
C GLN A 17 -8.28 7.38 1.75
N LYS A 18 -9.09 8.43 1.75
CA LYS A 18 -8.97 9.56 2.68
C LYS A 18 -10.19 9.67 3.57
N LEU A 19 -10.00 10.15 4.79
CA LEU A 19 -11.10 10.52 5.68
C LEU A 19 -11.64 11.89 5.29
N LYS A 20 -12.93 11.97 4.96
CA LYS A 20 -13.64 13.22 4.70
C LYS A 20 -14.80 13.38 5.67
N LYS A 21 -14.98 14.59 6.21
CA LYS A 21 -16.13 14.92 7.04
C LYS A 21 -17.40 14.91 6.19
N THR A 22 -18.43 14.23 6.66
CA THR A 22 -19.75 14.20 6.05
C THR A 22 -20.60 15.35 6.59
N TRP A 23 -21.68 15.66 5.87
CA TRP A 23 -22.62 16.70 6.25
C TRP A 23 -23.20 16.50 7.66
N TYR A 24 -23.48 15.26 8.05
CA TYR A 24 -23.98 14.87 9.38
C TYR A 24 -22.90 14.81 10.47
N GLY A 25 -21.73 15.42 10.25
CA GLY A 25 -20.66 15.51 11.26
C GLY A 25 -19.77 14.27 11.40
N GLY A 26 -20.14 13.13 10.81
CA GLY A 26 -19.32 11.92 10.77
C GLY A 26 -18.08 12.04 9.88
N LYS A 27 -17.16 11.07 9.96
CA LYS A 27 -16.05 10.93 9.00
C LYS A 27 -16.26 9.65 8.19
N LYS A 28 -16.18 9.75 6.87
CA LYS A 28 -16.26 8.60 5.96
C LYS A 28 -14.94 8.46 5.21
N ARG A 29 -14.52 7.21 4.96
CA ARG A 29 -13.44 6.90 4.03
C ARG A 29 -13.97 7.02 2.60
N ILE A 30 -13.33 7.87 1.81
CA ILE A 30 -13.68 8.11 0.41
C ILE A 30 -12.43 7.79 -0.44
N PRO A 31 -12.59 7.15 -1.61
CA PRO A 31 -11.48 6.94 -2.53
C PRO A 31 -10.78 8.25 -2.90
N THR A 32 -9.46 8.19 -3.03
CA THR A 32 -8.63 9.31 -3.53
C THR A 32 -8.50 9.23 -5.04
N THR A 33 -8.37 10.39 -5.70
CA THR A 33 -8.05 10.41 -7.13
C THR A 33 -6.56 10.12 -7.36
N LYS A 34 -6.18 9.68 -8.58
CA LYS A 34 -4.77 9.40 -8.91
C LYS A 34 -3.85 10.61 -8.70
N ALA A 35 -4.33 11.82 -8.99
CA ALA A 35 -3.58 13.06 -8.77
C ALA A 35 -3.35 13.34 -7.28
N GLU A 36 -4.37 13.09 -6.44
CA GLU A 36 -4.24 13.21 -4.99
C GLU A 36 -3.26 12.18 -4.41
N GLN A 37 -3.33 10.93 -4.90
CA GLN A 37 -2.41 9.87 -4.50
C GLN A 37 -0.94 10.23 -4.80
N ARG A 38 -0.65 10.81 -5.97
CA ARG A 38 0.71 11.27 -6.32
C ARG A 38 1.23 12.31 -5.34
N LYS A 39 0.43 13.34 -5.04
CA LYS A 39 0.80 14.40 -4.08
C LYS A 39 1.03 13.83 -2.68
N MET A 40 0.16 12.93 -2.22
CA MET A 40 0.30 12.30 -0.92
C MET A 40 1.53 11.38 -0.86
N LYS A 41 1.82 10.62 -1.93
CA LYS A 41 3.02 9.78 -2.04
C LYS A 41 4.30 10.62 -1.95
N GLU A 42 4.38 11.72 -2.70
CA GLU A 42 5.51 12.65 -2.65
C GLU A 42 5.68 13.25 -1.24
N ALA A 43 4.58 13.67 -0.61
CA ALA A 43 4.61 14.20 0.75
C ALA A 43 5.10 13.16 1.78
N ILE A 44 4.63 11.91 1.67
CA ILE A 44 5.04 10.81 2.55
C ILE A 44 6.52 10.49 2.35
N LEU A 45 6.98 10.35 1.11
CA LEU A 45 8.37 10.02 0.80
C LEU A 45 9.35 11.14 1.22
N LYS A 46 8.91 12.40 1.20
CA LYS A 46 9.71 13.53 1.69
C LYS A 46 9.97 13.45 3.20
N VAL A 47 9.02 12.95 3.97
CA VAL A 47 9.13 12.82 5.43
C VAL A 47 9.76 11.47 5.82
N TYR A 48 9.36 10.40 5.13
CA TYR A 48 9.79 9.03 5.36
C TYR A 48 10.27 8.40 4.03
N PRO A 49 11.57 8.52 3.71
CA PRO A 49 12.12 8.02 2.46
C PRO A 49 11.99 6.49 2.29
N GLU A 50 11.99 5.75 3.39
CA GLU A 50 11.88 4.28 3.40
C GLU A 50 10.43 3.78 3.48
N ALA A 51 9.42 4.67 3.47
CA ALA A 51 8.03 4.28 3.66
C ALA A 51 7.48 3.45 2.49
N ILE A 52 6.68 2.44 2.82
CA ILE A 52 5.97 1.63 1.83
C ILE A 52 4.64 2.32 1.53
N VAL A 53 4.49 2.84 0.31
CA VAL A 53 3.28 3.55 -0.13
C VAL A 53 2.41 2.61 -0.95
N ILE A 54 1.21 2.32 -0.47
CA ILE A 54 0.23 1.47 -1.17
C ILE A 54 -0.65 2.39 -2.01
N ASP A 55 -0.43 2.34 -3.32
CA ASP A 55 -1.25 3.02 -4.32
C ASP A 55 -2.21 2.04 -5.04
N ASP A 56 -3.10 2.61 -5.87
CA ASP A 56 -4.12 1.84 -6.60
C ASP A 56 -3.49 0.81 -7.56
N ASN A 57 -2.36 1.15 -8.18
CA ASN A 57 -1.62 0.24 -9.05
C ASN A 57 -1.00 -0.92 -8.25
N ALA A 58 -0.43 -0.65 -7.08
CA ALA A 58 0.13 -1.67 -6.21
C ALA A 58 -0.94 -2.64 -5.68
N LYS A 59 -2.16 -2.15 -5.40
CA LYS A 59 -3.29 -3.02 -5.05
C LYS A 59 -3.69 -3.91 -6.21
N ARG A 60 -3.81 -3.34 -7.41
CA ARG A 60 -4.15 -4.10 -8.62
C ARG A 60 -3.11 -5.16 -8.95
N GLN A 61 -1.82 -4.87 -8.75
CA GLN A 61 -0.76 -5.85 -8.97
C GLN A 61 -0.86 -7.01 -7.96
N ARG A 62 -1.12 -6.73 -6.67
CA ARG A 62 -1.36 -7.79 -5.67
C ARG A 62 -2.58 -8.66 -6.01
N GLU A 63 -3.62 -8.06 -6.58
CA GLU A 63 -4.80 -8.80 -7.06
C GLU A 63 -4.53 -9.62 -8.32
N LEU A 64 -3.42 -9.40 -9.04
CA LEU A 64 -3.03 -10.20 -10.20
C LEU A 64 -1.96 -11.24 -9.86
N ASP A 65 -1.24 -11.07 -8.74
CA ASP A 65 -0.18 -11.94 -8.25
C ASP A 65 -0.62 -13.42 -8.08
N TRP A 66 -1.91 -13.68 -7.86
CA TRP A 66 -2.43 -15.06 -7.79
C TRP A 66 -2.34 -15.79 -9.15
N ILE A 67 -2.42 -15.07 -10.27
CA ILE A 67 -2.31 -15.66 -11.62
C ILE A 67 -0.90 -16.20 -11.81
N ASP A 68 0.10 -15.41 -11.45
CA ASP A 68 1.50 -15.84 -11.58
C ASP A 68 1.82 -16.95 -10.58
N ARG A 69 1.26 -16.93 -9.37
CA ARG A 69 1.33 -18.06 -8.44
C ARG A 69 0.71 -19.34 -8.99
N ILE A 70 -0.42 -19.27 -9.70
CA ILE A 70 -1.02 -20.45 -10.33
C ILE A 70 -0.12 -20.98 -11.44
N LYS A 71 0.45 -20.11 -12.29
CA LYS A 71 1.40 -20.55 -13.32
C LYS A 71 2.65 -21.21 -12.73
N GLU A 72 3.17 -20.68 -11.63
CA GLU A 72 4.28 -21.29 -10.90
C GLU A 72 3.90 -22.66 -10.34
N TYR A 73 2.70 -22.81 -9.76
CA TYR A 73 2.19 -24.11 -9.32
C TYR A 73 2.01 -25.08 -10.49
N ASP A 74 1.44 -24.63 -11.61
CA ASP A 74 1.24 -25.43 -12.80
C ASP A 74 2.58 -25.93 -13.36
N ALA A 75 3.58 -25.05 -13.49
CA ALA A 75 4.92 -25.39 -13.93
C ALA A 75 5.69 -26.32 -12.97
N LEU A 76 5.32 -26.36 -11.68
CA LEU A 76 6.00 -27.16 -10.66
C LEU A 76 5.37 -28.54 -10.45
N PHE A 77 4.12 -28.74 -10.90
CA PHE A 77 3.35 -29.98 -10.74
C PHE A 77 2.96 -30.67 -12.05
N ASN A 78 3.12 -30.02 -13.21
CA ASN A 78 2.86 -30.61 -14.54
C ASN A 78 4.15 -30.91 -15.34
N ASP A 79 5.24 -31.24 -14.65
CA ASP A 79 6.43 -31.89 -15.24
C ASP A 79 6.40 -33.41 -14.94
#